data_AF-A0A2D9QVN3-F1
#
_entry.id   AF-A0A2D9QVN3-F1
#
_cell.length_a   1.000
_cell.length_b   1.000
_cell.length_c   1.000
_cell.angle_alpha   90.00
_cell.angle_beta   90.00
_cell.angle_gamma   90.00
#
_symmetry.space_group_name_H-M   'P 1'
#
loop_
_entity.id
_entity.type
_entity.pdbx_description
1 polymer ?
#
loop_
_entity_poly.entity_id
_entity_poly.type
_entity_poly.pdbx_seq_one_letter_code
_entity_poly.pdbx_strand_id
1 'polypeptide(L)'
;HENPNYLELYRYGEPRQTLTRAQGYLSEPAADSTRIPPGHPEGYLEGFATIYVGVADAIRQHIDGDPMKAEEYDFPTVYDGLRGMKFIYKAVESCNNDSAWVTM
;
A
#
# COMPACT_ATOMS: atom_id res chain seq x y z
N HIS A 1 1.89 20.57 -0.84
CA HIS A 1 2.43 19.68 -1.89
C HIS A 1 2.80 18.37 -1.24
N GLU A 2 2.29 17.27 -1.77
CA GLU A 2 2.65 15.93 -1.34
C GLU A 2 4.00 15.54 -1.93
N ASN A 3 4.83 14.81 -1.17
CA ASN A 3 6.15 14.36 -1.59
C ASN A 3 6.25 12.84 -1.42
N PRO A 4 5.60 12.04 -2.30
CA PRO A 4 5.46 10.59 -2.12
C PRO A 4 6.78 9.81 -2.26
N ASN A 5 7.86 10.47 -2.67
CA ASN A 5 9.17 9.87 -2.88
C ASN A 5 10.03 9.79 -1.60
N TYR A 6 9.55 10.34 -0.47
CA TYR A 6 10.28 10.37 0.80
C TYR A 6 9.45 9.79 1.93
N LEU A 7 10.07 8.95 2.74
CA LEU A 7 9.55 8.40 3.98
C LEU A 7 10.37 8.93 5.15
N GLU A 8 9.70 9.61 6.08
CA GLU A 8 10.33 10.09 7.31
C GLU A 8 10.29 9.00 8.38
N LEU A 9 11.46 8.60 8.87
CA LEU A 9 11.63 7.54 9.85
C LEU A 9 12.14 8.12 11.17
N TYR A 10 11.36 7.88 12.23
CA TYR A 10 11.66 8.32 13.59
C TYR A 10 11.82 7.11 14.49
N ARG A 11 13.05 6.83 14.89
CA ARG A 11 13.39 5.77 15.86
C ARG A 11 13.68 6.42 17.21
N TYR A 12 13.18 5.81 18.29
CA TYR A 12 13.38 6.35 19.64
C TYR A 12 14.88 6.39 19.98
N GLY A 13 15.37 7.56 20.36
CA GLY A 13 16.78 7.77 20.72
C GLY A 13 17.73 7.98 19.53
N GLU A 14 17.23 8.02 18.29
CA GLU A 14 18.05 8.21 17.09
C GLU A 14 17.69 9.51 16.36
N PRO A 15 18.61 10.06 15.54
CA PRO A 15 18.29 11.17 14.65
C PRO A 15 17.16 10.81 13.66
N ARG A 16 16.36 11.81 13.28
CA ARG A 16 15.40 11.68 12.18
C ARG A 16 16.12 11.25 10.91
N GLN A 17 15.55 10.27 10.20
CA GLN A 17 16.04 9.80 8.92
C GLN A 17 15.01 10.09 7.83
N THR A 18 15.47 10.47 6.65
CA THR A 18 14.62 10.60 5.45
C THR A 18 15.04 9.54 4.45
N LEU A 19 14.18 8.54 4.26
CA LEU A 19 14.38 7.46 3.30
C LEU A 19 13.81 7.90 1.95
N THR A 20 14.67 8.03 0.96
CA THR A 20 14.29 8.33 -0.44
C THR A 20 14.06 7.03 -1.23
N ARG A 21 13.03 7.03 -2.10
CA ARG A 21 12.74 5.97 -3.09
C ARG A 21 13.98 5.59 -3.91
N ALA A 22 14.00 4.36 -4.45
CA ALA A 22 15.00 3.84 -5.38
C ALA A 22 16.43 3.71 -4.81
N GLN A 23 16.56 3.65 -3.49
CA GLN A 23 17.85 3.53 -2.80
C GLN A 23 18.09 2.10 -2.32
N GLY A 24 19.35 1.65 -2.35
CA GLY A 24 19.72 0.26 -2.05
C GLY A 24 19.54 -0.17 -0.59
N TYR A 25 19.20 0.75 0.32
CA TYR A 25 18.86 0.42 1.71
C TYR A 25 17.36 0.06 1.89
N LEU A 26 16.55 0.17 0.84
CA LEU A 26 15.13 -0.17 0.88
C LEU A 26 14.92 -1.68 0.72
N SER A 27 13.74 -2.15 1.13
CA SER A 27 13.35 -3.56 0.96
C SER A 27 13.15 -3.92 -0.52
N GLU A 28 13.24 -5.21 -0.82
CA GLU A 28 13.01 -5.75 -2.17
C GLU A 28 11.64 -5.34 -2.76
N PRO A 29 10.50 -5.43 -2.05
CA PRO A 29 9.22 -4.95 -2.59
C PRO A 29 9.19 -3.44 -2.93
N ALA A 30 9.94 -2.63 -2.19
CA ALA A 30 10.05 -1.19 -2.46
C ALA A 30 10.90 -0.90 -3.70
N ALA A 31 11.89 -1.77 -3.98
CA ALA A 31 12.68 -1.74 -5.20
C ALA A 31 11.85 -2.21 -6.41
N ASP A 32 11.07 -3.29 -6.28
CA ASP A 32 10.23 -3.83 -7.35
C ASP A 32 9.13 -2.87 -7.80
N SER A 33 8.64 -2.04 -6.88
CA SER A 33 7.64 -1.00 -7.16
C SER A 33 8.22 0.25 -7.84
N THR A 34 9.55 0.35 -7.99
CA THR A 34 10.25 1.50 -8.57
C THR A 34 10.50 1.29 -10.06
N ARG A 35 10.15 2.30 -10.89
CA ARG A 35 10.32 2.25 -12.35
C ARG A 35 11.47 3.10 -12.86
N ILE A 36 11.72 4.25 -12.24
CA ILE A 36 12.74 5.21 -12.69
C ILE A 36 13.80 5.49 -11.62
N PRO A 37 15.04 5.81 -12.02
CA PRO A 37 16.16 6.00 -11.09
C PRO A 37 15.93 7.10 -10.03
N PRO A 38 16.73 7.13 -8.96
CA PRO A 38 16.74 8.21 -7.97
C PRO A 38 16.85 9.60 -8.63
N GLY A 39 16.16 10.58 -8.05
CA GLY A 39 16.15 11.97 -8.54
C GLY A 39 15.10 12.27 -9.60
N HIS A 40 14.48 11.25 -10.21
CA HIS A 40 13.30 11.42 -11.06
C HIS A 40 12.04 11.13 -10.22
N PRO A 41 11.10 12.08 -10.10
CA PRO A 41 9.93 11.87 -9.26
C PRO A 41 8.96 10.87 -9.89
N GLU A 42 8.54 9.89 -9.10
CA GLU A 42 7.32 9.12 -9.37
C GLU A 42 6.18 9.69 -8.52
N GLY A 43 4.94 9.36 -8.85
CA GLY A 43 3.77 9.83 -8.14
C GLY A 43 2.56 8.93 -8.29
N TYR A 44 1.39 9.56 -8.28
CA TYR A 44 0.10 8.90 -8.23
C TYR A 44 -0.10 7.87 -9.37
N LEU A 45 0.34 8.20 -10.60
CA LEU A 45 0.17 7.33 -11.75
C LEU A 45 1.00 6.05 -11.63
N GLU A 46 2.25 6.16 -11.17
CA GLU A 46 3.12 5.01 -10.95
C GLU A 46 2.59 4.13 -9.81
N GLY A 47 2.05 4.74 -8.74
CA GLY A 47 1.38 4.01 -7.67
C GLY A 47 0.18 3.19 -8.16
N PHE A 48 -0.66 3.79 -9.01
CA PHE A 48 -1.77 3.07 -9.65
C PHE A 48 -1.28 1.97 -10.59
N ALA A 49 -0.24 2.25 -11.37
CA ALA A 49 0.34 1.25 -12.27
C ALA A 49 0.85 0.02 -11.50
N THR A 50 1.42 0.19 -10.30
CA THR A 50 1.87 -0.94 -9.47
C THR A 50 0.71 -1.85 -9.09
N ILE A 51 -0.44 -1.29 -8.70
CA ILE A 51 -1.65 -2.06 -8.40
C ILE A 51 -2.11 -2.85 -9.64
N TYR A 52 -2.19 -2.19 -10.79
CA TYR A 52 -2.68 -2.82 -12.02
C TYR A 52 -1.75 -3.91 -12.57
N VAL A 53 -0.43 -3.76 -12.40
CA VAL A 53 0.54 -4.79 -12.76
C VAL A 53 0.30 -6.05 -11.94
N GLY A 54 0.18 -5.94 -10.62
CA GLY A 54 -0.11 -7.09 -9.75
C GLY A 54 -1.43 -7.79 -10.13
N VAL A 55 -2.49 -7.01 -10.40
CA VAL A 55 -3.78 -7.57 -10.86
C VAL A 55 -3.64 -8.31 -12.18
N ALA A 56 -2.91 -7.74 -13.15
CA ALA A 56 -2.71 -8.37 -14.45
C ALA A 56 -1.93 -9.69 -14.34
N ASP A 57 -0.94 -9.75 -13.46
CA ASP A 57 -0.13 -10.95 -13.24
C ASP A 57 -0.95 -12.06 -12.57
N ALA A 58 -1.77 -11.74 -11.57
CA ALA A 58 -2.70 -12.71 -10.97
C ALA A 58 -3.71 -13.26 -11.98
N ILE A 59 -4.26 -12.41 -12.86
CA ILE A 59 -5.17 -12.84 -13.94
C ILE A 59 -4.46 -13.78 -14.92
N ARG A 60 -3.24 -13.46 -15.34
CA ARG A 60 -2.46 -14.31 -16.26
C ARG A 60 -2.19 -15.68 -15.67
N GLN A 61 -1.67 -15.73 -14.45
CA GLN A 61 -1.40 -16.97 -13.73
C GLN A 61 -2.65 -17.84 -13.58
N HIS A 62 -3.79 -17.23 -13.29
CA HIS A 62 -5.07 -17.94 -13.26
C HIS A 62 -5.44 -18.54 -14.63
N ILE A 63 -5.27 -17.80 -15.72
CA ILE A 63 -5.53 -18.27 -17.09
C ILE A 63 -4.58 -19.42 -17.46
N ASP A 64 -3.32 -19.35 -17.03
CA ASP A 64 -2.29 -20.36 -17.29
C ASP A 64 -2.45 -21.64 -16.44
N GLY A 65 -3.44 -21.66 -15.54
CA GLY A 65 -3.79 -22.83 -14.72
C GLY A 65 -2.99 -22.96 -13.43
N ASP A 66 -2.22 -21.94 -13.05
CA ASP A 66 -1.44 -21.87 -11.81
C ASP A 66 -1.83 -20.61 -11.02
N PRO A 67 -3.02 -20.57 -10.40
CA PRO A 67 -3.52 -19.36 -9.75
C PRO A 67 -2.67 -18.98 -8.54
N MET A 68 -2.19 -17.74 -8.53
CA MET A 68 -1.50 -17.12 -7.40
C MET A 68 -2.36 -17.17 -6.13
N LYS A 69 -1.73 -17.43 -4.98
CA LYS A 69 -2.44 -17.41 -3.70
C LYS A 69 -2.70 -15.99 -3.25
N ALA A 70 -3.76 -15.79 -2.47
CA ALA A 70 -4.14 -14.45 -2.03
C ALA A 70 -3.05 -13.76 -1.18
N GLU A 71 -2.21 -14.53 -0.48
CA GLU A 71 -1.10 -14.02 0.32
C GLU A 71 0.06 -13.48 -0.53
N GLU A 72 0.08 -13.82 -1.81
CA GLU A 72 1.09 -13.38 -2.79
C GLU A 72 0.63 -12.15 -3.59
N TYR A 73 -0.61 -11.66 -3.37
CA TYR A 73 -1.11 -10.48 -4.05
C TYR A 73 -0.44 -9.20 -3.53
N ASP A 74 0.21 -8.47 -4.44
CA ASP A 74 0.72 -7.11 -4.19
C ASP A 74 -0.35 -6.01 -4.38
N PHE A 75 -1.63 -6.39 -4.33
CA PHE A 75 -2.76 -5.49 -4.50
C PHE A 75 -3.92 -5.84 -3.54
N PRO A 76 -4.80 -4.89 -3.21
CA PRO A 76 -5.88 -5.12 -2.26
C PRO A 76 -6.86 -6.21 -2.71
N THR A 77 -7.30 -7.02 -1.75
CA THR A 77 -8.29 -8.07 -1.95
C THR A 77 -9.72 -7.57 -1.74
N VAL A 78 -10.71 -8.42 -2.07
CA VAL A 78 -12.12 -8.16 -1.73
C VAL A 78 -12.34 -8.04 -0.21
N TYR A 79 -11.53 -8.72 0.60
CA TYR A 79 -11.64 -8.69 2.06
C TYR A 79 -11.12 -7.38 2.65
N ASP A 80 -10.11 -6.76 2.01
CA ASP A 80 -9.65 -5.41 2.35
C ASP A 80 -10.75 -4.38 2.08
N GLY A 81 -11.47 -4.53 0.96
CA GLY A 81 -12.67 -3.73 0.66
C GLY A 81 -13.77 -3.90 1.71
N LEU A 82 -14.07 -5.15 2.11
CA LEU A 82 -15.04 -5.43 3.17
C LEU A 82 -14.62 -4.80 4.50
N ARG A 83 -13.34 -4.89 4.87
CA ARG A 83 -12.79 -4.25 6.07
C ARG A 83 -12.95 -2.73 6.03
N GLY A 84 -12.69 -2.10 4.88
CA GLY A 84 -12.91 -0.68 4.67
C GLY A 84 -14.36 -0.26 4.89
N MET A 85 -15.31 -1.03 4.34
CA MET A 85 -16.74 -0.77 4.57
C MET A 85 -17.10 -0.91 6.05
N LYS A 86 -16.67 -2.00 6.71
CA LYS A 86 -16.93 -2.19 8.15
C LYS A 86 -16.40 -1.01 8.97
N PHE A 87 -15.19 -0.53 8.69
CA PHE A 87 -14.63 0.63 9.35
C PHE A 87 -15.53 1.87 9.22
N ILE A 88 -16.02 2.17 8.01
CA ILE A 88 -16.91 3.32 7.76
C ILE A 88 -18.20 3.18 8.59
N TYR A 89 -18.84 2.01 8.54
CA TYR A 89 -20.07 1.76 9.31
C TYR A 89 -19.84 1.93 10.82
N LYS A 90 -18.73 1.40 11.35
CA LYS A 90 -18.40 1.51 12.77
C LYS A 90 -18.03 2.93 13.21
N ALA A 91 -17.34 3.69 12.37
CA ALA A 91 -17.07 5.10 12.64
C ALA A 91 -18.37 5.92 12.72
N VAL A 92 -19.34 5.65 11.82
CA VAL A 92 -20.67 6.29 11.86
C VAL A 92 -21.47 5.85 13.08
N GLU A 93 -21.45 4.55 13.44
CA GLU A 93 -22.09 4.02 14.65
C GLU A 93 -21.54 4.71 15.92
N SER A 94 -20.22 4.83 16.03
CA SER A 94 -19.55 5.53 17.12
C SER A 94 -19.98 7.00 17.20
N CYS A 95 -19.98 7.72 16.08
CA CYS A 95 -20.42 9.11 15.99
C CYS A 95 -21.86 9.31 16.49
N ASN A 96 -22.78 8.43 16.07
CA ASN A 96 -24.18 8.46 16.51
C ASN A 96 -24.36 8.11 17.98
N ASN A 97 -23.38 7.42 18.58
CA ASN A 97 -23.34 7.05 19.99
C ASN A 97 -22.40 7.95 20.80
N ASP A 98 -22.33 9.24 20.47
CA ASP A 98 -21.52 10.26 21.17
C ASP A 98 -20.02 9.89 21.23
N SER A 99 -19.48 9.41 20.11
CA SER A 99 -18.09 8.97 19.97
C SER A 99 -17.69 7.82 20.89
N ALA A 100 -18.65 6.97 21.29
CA ALA A 100 -18.37 5.79 22.11
C ALA A 100 -17.55 4.72 21.36
N TRP A 101 -16.84 3.90 22.11
CA TRP A 101 -16.19 2.69 21.58
C TRP A 101 -17.23 1.70 21.07
N VAL A 102 -17.00 1.16 19.88
CA VAL A 102 -17.85 0.13 19.26
C VAL A 102 -17.00 -1.05 18.81
N THR A 103 -17.56 -2.26 18.89
CA THR A 103 -16.85 -3.48 18.48
C THR A 103 -16.78 -3.58 16.96
N MET A 104 -15.60 -3.94 16.44
CA MET A 104 -15.31 -4.21 15.03
C MET A 104 -15.78 -5.60 14.57
#